data_AF-A0A536B1D7-F1
#
_entry.id   AF-A0A536B1D7-F1
#
_cell.length_a   1.000
_cell.length_b   1.000
_cell.length_c   1.000
_cell.angle_alpha   90.00
_cell.angle_beta   90.00
_cell.angle_gamma   90.00
#
_symmetry.space_group_name_H-M   'P 1'
#
loop_
_entity.id
_entity.type
_entity.pdbx_description
1 polymer ?
#
loop_
_entity_poly.entity_id
_entity_poly.type
_entity_poly.pdbx_seq_one_letter_code
_entity_poly.pdbx_strand_id
1 'polypeptide(L)'
;MIDEAFFLTVAGIAMSFAGFAGLMNALRRRGESWAPIELYQLRIIVAYAITTLFGSLSTIPFVELFGQREGVQWLGGVMLIASSSLGFGNMLSDIRGGHGTTLPTHVRATFTTITILGLLLFLGTAITGALPLYRVALMLMLAMPAGTFVYVVARIGR
;
A
#
# COMPACT_ATOMS: atom_id res chain seq x y z
N MET A 1 -25.03 5.26 3.29
CA MET A 1 -24.36 5.35 4.60
C MET A 1 -23.01 4.69 4.46
N ILE A 2 -21.95 5.35 4.91
CA ILE A 2 -20.60 4.77 4.89
C ILE A 2 -20.46 3.77 6.02
N ASP A 3 -19.83 2.64 5.71
CA ASP A 3 -19.42 1.65 6.69
C ASP A 3 -18.07 2.11 7.27
N GLU A 4 -18.12 2.88 8.35
CA GLU A 4 -16.93 3.39 9.04
C GLU A 4 -16.07 2.26 9.60
N ALA A 5 -16.70 1.17 10.06
CA ALA A 5 -15.99 0.02 10.62
C ALA A 5 -15.05 -0.60 9.59
N PHE A 6 -15.46 -0.66 8.31
CA PHE A 6 -14.59 -1.08 7.22
C PHE A 6 -13.32 -0.22 7.13
N PHE A 7 -13.47 1.10 7.04
CA PHE A 7 -12.34 2.02 6.84
C PHE A 7 -11.41 2.07 8.05
N LEU A 8 -11.97 2.04 9.26
CA LEU A 8 -11.20 1.96 10.50
C LEU A 8 -10.43 0.63 10.61
N THR A 9 -11.03 -0.48 10.16
CA THR A 9 -10.35 -1.78 10.13
C THR A 9 -9.17 -1.76 9.16
N VAL A 10 -9.36 -1.28 7.92
CA VAL A 10 -8.28 -1.17 6.94
C VAL A 10 -7.18 -0.25 7.45
N ALA A 11 -7.54 0.89 8.06
CA ALA A 11 -6.61 1.80 8.71
C ALA A 11 -5.81 1.11 9.83
N GLY A 12 -6.46 0.36 10.72
CA GLY A 12 -5.81 -0.36 11.81
C GLY A 12 -4.83 -1.43 11.32
N ILE A 13 -5.18 -2.18 10.28
CA ILE A 13 -4.27 -3.17 9.67
C ILE A 13 -3.07 -2.45 9.02
N ALA A 14 -3.32 -1.36 8.29
CA ALA A 14 -2.26 -0.58 7.68
C ALA A 14 -1.30 0.00 8.74
N MET A 15 -1.83 0.58 9.82
CA MET A 15 -1.04 1.06 10.95
C MET A 15 -0.21 -0.06 11.59
N SER A 16 -0.74 -1.28 11.68
CA SER A 16 -0.03 -2.45 12.20
C SER A 16 1.18 -2.81 11.33
N PHE A 17 1.07 -2.76 10.00
CA PHE A 17 2.19 -2.97 9.08
C PHE A 17 3.27 -1.88 9.21
N ALA A 18 2.86 -0.62 9.29
CA ALA A 18 3.79 0.49 9.50
C ALA A 18 4.52 0.36 10.86
N GLY A 19 3.79 0.00 11.92
CA GLY A 19 4.33 -0.25 13.26
C GLY A 19 5.31 -1.42 13.27
N PHE A 20 5.00 -2.53 12.60
CA PHE A 20 5.92 -3.67 12.45
C PHE A 20 7.22 -3.25 11.78
N ALA A 21 7.16 -2.51 10.66
CA ALA A 21 8.36 -2.04 9.98
C ALA A 21 9.21 -1.11 10.87
N GLY A 22 8.55 -0.25 11.67
CA GLY A 22 9.21 0.57 12.69
C GLY A 22 9.90 -0.26 13.77
N LEU A 23 9.23 -1.30 14.28
CA LEU A 23 9.77 -2.22 15.28
C LEU A 23 10.98 -2.99 14.74
N MET A 24 10.90 -3.52 13.51
CA MET A 24 12.03 -4.19 12.85
C MET A 24 13.25 -3.26 12.75
N ASN A 25 13.03 -2.00 12.41
CA ASN A 25 14.09 -1.01 12.35
C ASN A 25 14.68 -0.69 13.75
N ALA A 26 13.85 -0.68 14.80
CA ALA A 26 14.25 -0.39 16.17
C ALA A 26 14.99 -1.55 16.87
N LEU A 27 14.59 -2.80 16.60
CA LEU A 27 15.19 -4.01 17.19
C LEU A 27 16.54 -4.40 16.55
N ARG A 28 16.99 -3.66 15.54
CA ARG A 28 18.28 -3.87 14.90
C ARG A 28 19.43 -3.77 15.90
N ARG A 29 20.36 -4.73 15.88
CA ARG A 29 21.58 -4.67 16.71
C ARG A 29 22.49 -3.53 16.24
N ARG A 30 23.09 -2.81 17.20
CA ARG A 30 24.07 -1.76 16.88
C ARG A 30 25.23 -2.36 16.08
N GLY A 31 25.40 -1.90 14.83
CA GLY A 31 26.48 -2.33 13.93
C GLY A 31 26.03 -3.16 12.72
N GLU A 32 24.79 -3.65 12.68
CA GLU A 32 24.25 -4.35 11.50
C GLU A 32 23.74 -3.34 10.46
N SER A 33 24.26 -3.42 9.23
CA SER A 33 23.72 -2.72 8.06
C SER A 33 22.67 -3.60 7.39
N TRP A 34 21.46 -3.07 7.19
CA TRP A 34 20.46 -3.73 6.36
C TRP A 34 21.00 -3.94 4.95
N ALA A 35 20.76 -5.12 4.37
CA ALA A 35 20.95 -5.33 2.96
C ALA A 35 20.02 -4.39 2.17
N PRO A 36 20.43 -3.91 0.98
CA PRO A 36 19.60 -3.02 0.15
C PRO A 36 18.18 -3.55 -0.11
N ILE A 37 18.04 -4.87 -0.26
CA ILE A 37 16.74 -5.53 -0.45
C ILE A 37 15.82 -5.44 0.79
N GLU A 38 16.38 -5.49 1.99
CA GLU A 38 15.61 -5.44 3.24
C GLU A 38 15.10 -4.01 3.49
N LEU A 39 15.95 -3.01 3.23
CA LEU A 39 15.54 -1.60 3.26
C LEU A 39 14.43 -1.31 2.26
N TYR A 40 14.52 -1.88 1.06
CA TYR A 40 13.49 -1.71 0.05
C TYR A 40 12.15 -2.32 0.47
N GLN A 41 12.17 -3.55 0.99
CA GLN A 41 10.97 -4.21 1.48
C GLN A 41 10.32 -3.42 2.62
N LEU A 42 11.11 -2.94 3.59
CA LEU A 42 10.60 -2.10 4.68
C LEU A 42 10.02 -0.78 4.14
N ARG A 43 10.68 -0.13 3.18
CA ARG A 43 10.16 1.09 2.54
C ARG A 43 8.84 0.83 1.81
N ILE A 44 8.71 -0.28 1.08
CA ILE A 44 7.43 -0.66 0.45
C ILE A 44 6.35 -0.84 1.51
N ILE A 45 6.63 -1.61 2.56
CA ILE A 45 5.67 -1.86 3.64
C ILE A 45 5.18 -0.53 4.20
N VAL A 46 6.09 0.35 4.60
CA VAL A 46 5.76 1.65 5.20
C VAL A 46 5.01 2.55 4.23
N ALA A 47 5.47 2.69 2.99
CA ALA A 47 4.90 3.63 2.03
C ALA A 47 3.46 3.25 1.64
N TYR A 48 3.21 1.96 1.39
CA TYR A 48 1.86 1.49 1.08
C TYR A 48 0.97 1.50 2.32
N ALA A 49 1.48 1.07 3.48
CA ALA A 49 0.73 1.11 4.73
C ALA A 49 0.28 2.53 5.10
N ILE A 50 1.18 3.51 5.07
CA ILE A 50 0.83 4.90 5.39
C ILE A 50 -0.18 5.45 4.39
N THR A 51 -0.01 5.18 3.10
CA THR A 51 -0.94 5.69 2.09
C THR A 51 -2.32 5.03 2.21
N THR A 52 -2.39 3.73 2.48
CA THR A 52 -3.66 3.03 2.73
C THR A 52 -4.32 3.50 4.03
N LEU A 53 -3.54 3.75 5.08
CA LEU A 53 -4.01 4.31 6.35
C LEU A 53 -4.71 5.65 6.12
N PHE A 54 -4.01 6.61 5.50
CA PHE A 54 -4.57 7.94 5.28
C PHE A 54 -5.68 7.93 4.23
N GLY A 55 -5.60 7.10 3.18
CA GLY A 55 -6.71 6.92 2.24
C GLY A 55 -7.99 6.44 2.94
N SER A 56 -7.85 5.46 3.84
CA SER A 56 -8.98 4.93 4.59
C SER A 56 -9.54 5.96 5.58
N LEU A 57 -8.69 6.61 6.38
CA LEU A 57 -9.13 7.61 7.36
C LEU A 57 -9.74 8.86 6.71
N SER A 58 -9.18 9.32 5.60
CA SER A 58 -9.71 10.48 4.85
C SER A 58 -11.06 10.21 4.19
N THR A 59 -11.49 8.94 4.12
CA THR A 59 -12.79 8.62 3.52
C THR A 59 -13.96 9.25 4.24
N ILE A 60 -13.91 9.24 5.58
CA ILE A 60 -14.96 9.80 6.44
C ILE A 60 -15.10 11.32 6.20
N PRO A 61 -14.07 12.16 6.42
CA PRO A 61 -14.20 13.60 6.26
C PRO A 61 -14.48 14.04 4.82
N PHE A 62 -13.95 13.35 3.80
CA PHE A 62 -14.26 13.72 2.41
C PHE A 62 -15.73 13.49 2.07
N VAL A 63 -16.32 12.42 2.58
CA VAL A 63 -17.73 12.12 2.31
C VAL A 63 -18.66 13.00 3.14
N GLU A 64 -18.25 13.40 4.35
CA GLU A 64 -18.94 14.43 5.11
C GLU A 64 -18.91 15.80 4.42
N LEU A 65 -17.75 16.20 3.86
CA LEU A 65 -17.57 17.50 3.23
C LEU A 65 -18.22 17.62 1.85
N PHE A 66 -18.09 16.59 1.00
CA PHE A 66 -18.47 16.63 -0.41
C PHE A 66 -19.67 15.72 -0.73
N GLY A 67 -20.20 15.00 0.25
CA GLY A 67 -21.19 13.96 0.03
C GLY A 67 -20.58 12.65 -0.50
N GLN A 68 -21.37 11.57 -0.45
CA GLN A 68 -20.86 10.22 -0.69
C GLN A 68 -20.25 10.04 -2.09
N ARG A 69 -20.93 10.52 -3.13
CA ARG A 69 -20.47 10.29 -4.51
C ARG A 69 -19.24 11.13 -4.84
N GLU A 70 -19.31 12.44 -4.66
CA GLU A 70 -18.21 13.35 -5.01
C GLU A 70 -17.00 13.17 -4.10
N GLY A 71 -17.22 12.98 -2.80
CA GLY A 71 -16.13 12.69 -1.85
C GLY A 71 -15.35 11.44 -2.25
N VAL A 72 -16.05 10.37 -2.65
CA VAL A 72 -15.41 9.14 -3.14
C VAL A 72 -14.73 9.34 -4.49
N GLN A 73 -15.28 10.15 -5.41
CA GLN A 73 -14.60 10.46 -6.68
C GLN A 73 -13.26 11.18 -6.43
N TRP A 74 -13.26 12.19 -5.56
CA TRP A 74 -12.04 12.91 -5.17
C TRP A 74 -11.02 11.99 -4.56
N LEU A 75 -11.42 11.15 -3.61
CA LEU A 75 -10.54 10.14 -3.00
C LEU A 75 -10.02 9.14 -4.02
N GLY A 76 -10.86 8.69 -4.95
CA GLY A 76 -10.46 7.83 -6.05
C GLY A 76 -9.33 8.46 -6.86
N GLY A 77 -9.45 9.75 -7.21
CA GLY A 77 -8.43 10.51 -7.92
C GLY A 77 -7.14 10.70 -7.12
N VAL A 78 -7.24 11.11 -5.85
CA VAL A 78 -6.08 11.29 -4.98
C VAL A 78 -5.32 9.97 -4.79
N MET A 79 -6.06 8.89 -4.50
CA MET A 79 -5.46 7.57 -4.28
C MET A 79 -4.92 6.94 -5.57
N LEU A 80 -5.51 7.24 -6.73
CA LEU A 80 -4.95 6.87 -8.02
C LEU A 80 -3.57 7.49 -8.21
N ILE A 81 -3.44 8.80 -7.94
CA ILE A 81 -2.16 9.52 -8.07
C ILE A 81 -1.15 8.94 -7.08
N ALA A 82 -1.51 8.85 -5.81
CA ALA A 82 -0.62 8.34 -4.77
C ALA A 82 -0.14 6.90 -5.07
N SER A 83 -1.06 6.01 -5.45
CA SER A 83 -0.73 4.62 -5.80
C SER A 83 0.13 4.54 -7.07
N SER A 84 -0.12 5.39 -8.06
CA SER A 84 0.71 5.46 -9.28
C SER A 84 2.13 5.93 -8.98
N SER A 85 2.29 6.93 -8.11
CA SER A 85 3.60 7.41 -7.68
C SER A 85 4.41 6.32 -6.96
N LEU A 86 3.75 5.55 -6.09
CA LEU A 86 4.38 4.41 -5.42
C LEU A 86 4.76 3.29 -6.40
N GLY A 87 3.84 2.91 -7.30
CA GLY A 87 4.09 1.88 -8.31
C GLY A 87 5.24 2.25 -9.24
N PHE A 88 5.28 3.50 -9.72
CA PHE A 88 6.36 4.00 -10.56
C PHE A 88 7.70 4.05 -9.81
N GLY A 89 7.71 4.50 -8.56
CA GLY A 89 8.91 4.51 -7.72
C GLY A 89 9.49 3.11 -7.53
N ASN A 90 8.65 2.12 -7.25
CA ASN A 90 9.06 0.72 -7.13
C ASN A 90 9.64 0.19 -8.44
N MET A 91 8.95 0.40 -9.57
CA MET A 91 9.41 -0.05 -10.89
C MET A 91 10.76 0.57 -11.26
N LEU A 92 10.94 1.87 -11.01
CA LEU A 92 12.20 2.55 -11.29
C LEU A 92 13.35 2.01 -10.43
N SER A 93 13.07 1.72 -9.15
CA SER A 93 14.06 1.16 -8.23
C SER A 93 14.47 -0.28 -8.62
N ASP A 94 13.52 -1.07 -9.12
CA ASP A 94 13.78 -2.40 -9.68
C ASP A 94 14.63 -2.36 -10.96
N ILE A 95 14.31 -1.45 -11.89
CA ILE A 95 15.08 -1.28 -13.15
C ILE A 95 16.52 -0.86 -12.89
N ARG A 96 16.73 0.03 -11.91
CA ARG A 96 18.06 0.53 -11.55
C ARG A 96 18.91 -0.48 -10.77
N GLY A 97 18.39 -1.68 -10.51
CA GLY A 97 19.09 -2.70 -9.72
C GLY A 97 19.36 -2.26 -8.28
N GLY A 98 18.58 -1.33 -7.74
CA GLY A 98 18.85 -0.65 -6.47
C GLY A 98 18.88 -1.58 -5.25
N HIS A 99 18.48 -2.83 -5.40
CA HIS A 99 18.28 -3.80 -4.30
C HIS A 99 19.22 -5.00 -4.37
N GLY A 100 20.11 -5.08 -5.37
CA GLY A 100 21.16 -6.12 -5.47
C GLY A 100 20.68 -7.57 -5.67
N THR A 101 19.36 -7.81 -5.71
CA THR A 101 18.75 -9.13 -5.91
C THR A 101 17.48 -8.98 -6.75
N THR A 102 17.29 -9.86 -7.72
CA THR A 102 16.06 -9.90 -8.53
C THR A 102 15.00 -10.73 -7.81
N LEU A 103 13.82 -10.15 -7.59
CA LEU A 103 12.65 -10.91 -7.14
C LEU A 103 12.30 -11.99 -8.18
N PRO A 104 11.85 -13.19 -7.76
CA PRO A 104 11.43 -14.20 -8.70
C PRO A 104 10.28 -13.68 -9.59
N THR A 105 10.29 -14.04 -10.88
CA THR A 105 9.38 -13.48 -11.89
C THR A 105 7.90 -13.62 -11.51
N HIS A 106 7.51 -14.74 -10.89
CA HIS A 106 6.12 -14.98 -10.46
C HIS A 106 5.67 -14.02 -9.35
N VAL A 107 6.58 -13.65 -8.44
CA VAL A 107 6.32 -12.70 -7.35
C VAL A 107 6.13 -11.31 -7.92
N ARG A 108 7.04 -10.90 -8.80
CA ARG A 108 6.95 -9.61 -9.49
C ARG A 108 5.65 -9.51 -10.29
N ALA A 109 5.31 -10.54 -11.06
CA ALA A 109 4.08 -10.60 -11.83
C ALA A 109 2.84 -10.44 -10.92
N THR A 110 2.80 -11.15 -9.79
CA THR A 110 1.69 -11.05 -8.81
C THR A 110 1.53 -9.63 -8.28
N PHE A 111 2.61 -9.00 -7.80
CA PHE A 111 2.55 -7.62 -7.29
C PHE A 111 2.21 -6.59 -8.36
N THR A 112 2.74 -6.76 -9.57
CA THR A 112 2.38 -5.92 -10.73
C THR A 112 0.89 -6.05 -11.06
N THR A 113 0.35 -7.27 -11.08
CA THR A 113 -1.08 -7.50 -11.33
C THR A 113 -1.95 -6.85 -10.26
N ILE A 114 -1.63 -7.03 -8.97
CA ILE A 114 -2.35 -6.38 -7.86
C ILE A 114 -2.33 -4.87 -8.02
N THR A 115 -1.17 -4.30 -8.37
CA THR A 115 -1.01 -2.85 -8.57
C THR A 115 -1.87 -2.35 -9.73
N ILE A 116 -1.80 -3.00 -10.90
CA ILE A 116 -2.58 -2.60 -12.08
C ILE A 116 -4.08 -2.67 -11.78
N LEU A 117 -4.55 -3.76 -11.16
CA LEU A 117 -5.96 -3.89 -10.77
C LEU A 117 -6.38 -2.81 -9.78
N GLY A 118 -5.56 -2.51 -8.77
CA GLY A 118 -5.81 -1.41 -7.83
C GLY A 118 -5.92 -0.06 -8.52
N LEU A 119 -5.03 0.25 -9.47
CA LEU A 119 -5.07 1.48 -10.26
C LEU A 119 -6.35 1.57 -11.12
N LEU A 120 -6.75 0.48 -11.76
CA LEU A 120 -7.99 0.45 -12.54
C LEU A 120 -9.23 0.68 -11.65
N LEU A 121 -9.24 0.13 -10.43
CA LEU A 121 -10.33 0.36 -9.48
C LEU A 121 -10.35 1.78 -8.93
N PHE A 122 -9.19 2.39 -8.64
CA PHE A 122 -9.12 3.80 -8.26
C PHE A 122 -9.55 4.72 -9.41
N LEU A 123 -9.18 4.42 -10.65
CA LEU A 123 -9.65 5.13 -11.83
C LEU A 123 -11.17 5.00 -12.00
N GLY A 124 -11.69 3.77 -11.89
CA GLY A 124 -13.13 3.53 -11.93
C GLY A 124 -13.87 4.26 -10.82
N THR A 125 -13.30 4.32 -9.62
CA THR A 125 -13.82 5.12 -8.50
C THR A 125 -13.83 6.60 -8.82
N ALA A 126 -12.73 7.15 -9.35
CA ALA A 126 -12.62 8.57 -9.70
C ALA A 126 -13.67 8.99 -10.74
N ILE A 127 -13.99 8.11 -11.70
CA ILE A 127 -14.99 8.37 -12.73
C ILE A 127 -16.42 8.22 -12.17
N THR A 128 -16.70 7.15 -11.43
CA THR A 128 -18.08 6.75 -11.10
C THR A 128 -18.56 7.23 -9.73
N GLY A 129 -17.65 7.40 -8.77
CA GLY A 129 -17.96 7.58 -7.35
C GLY A 129 -18.43 6.30 -6.66
N ALA A 130 -18.19 5.13 -7.26
CA ALA A 130 -18.62 3.86 -6.71
C ALA A 130 -17.79 3.45 -5.49
N LEU A 131 -18.36 3.65 -4.30
CA LEU A 131 -17.76 3.24 -3.01
C LEU A 131 -17.27 1.78 -2.98
N PRO A 132 -17.98 0.78 -3.56
CA PRO A 132 -17.48 -0.59 -3.58
C PRO A 132 -16.13 -0.75 -4.32
N LEU A 133 -15.93 -0.02 -5.43
CA LEU A 133 -14.66 -0.07 -6.17
C LEU A 133 -13.52 0.47 -5.31
N TYR A 134 -13.77 1.57 -4.59
CA TYR A 134 -12.80 2.18 -3.70
C TYR A 134 -12.38 1.24 -2.57
N ARG A 135 -13.34 0.54 -1.94
CA ARG A 135 -13.06 -0.44 -0.89
C ARG A 135 -12.15 -1.56 -1.36
N VAL A 136 -12.44 -2.13 -2.54
CA VAL A 136 -11.61 -3.19 -3.11
C VAL A 136 -10.24 -2.65 -3.50
N ALA A 137 -10.15 -1.43 -4.03
CA ALA A 137 -8.87 -0.79 -4.34
C ALA A 137 -7.99 -0.63 -3.08
N LEU A 138 -8.56 -0.20 -1.95
CA LEU A 138 -7.86 -0.13 -0.66
C LEU A 138 -7.40 -1.50 -0.16
N MET A 139 -8.22 -2.56 -0.31
CA MET A 139 -7.81 -3.92 0.02
C MET A 139 -6.62 -4.40 -0.81
N LEU A 140 -6.64 -4.16 -2.13
CA LEU A 140 -5.53 -4.52 -3.02
C LEU A 140 -4.26 -3.72 -2.67
N MET A 141 -4.43 -2.45 -2.29
CA MET A 141 -3.33 -1.62 -1.84
C MET A 141 -2.70 -2.16 -0.56
N LEU A 142 -3.52 -2.67 0.37
CA LEU A 142 -3.07 -3.34 1.60
C LEU A 142 -2.42 -4.71 1.35
N ALA A 143 -2.76 -5.38 0.24
CA ALA A 143 -2.14 -6.64 -0.13
C ALA A 143 -0.64 -6.49 -0.45
N MET A 144 -0.20 -5.31 -0.89
CA MET A 144 1.22 -5.00 -1.15
C MET A 144 2.10 -5.08 0.10
N PRO A 145 1.83 -4.31 1.19
CA PRO A 145 2.59 -4.43 2.43
C PRO A 145 2.39 -5.81 3.09
N ALA A 146 1.21 -6.42 2.98
CA ALA A 146 0.97 -7.77 3.51
C ALA A 146 1.83 -8.84 2.82
N GLY A 147 1.86 -8.86 1.49
CA GLY A 147 2.69 -9.81 0.74
C GLY A 147 4.19 -9.58 1.00
N THR A 148 4.61 -8.31 1.04
CA THR A 148 6.00 -7.96 1.35
C THR A 148 6.38 -8.38 2.76
N PHE A 149 5.49 -8.20 3.74
CA PHE A 149 5.66 -8.66 5.12
C PHE A 149 5.91 -10.17 5.19
N VAL A 150 5.12 -10.98 4.49
CA VAL A 150 5.31 -12.45 4.45
C VAL A 150 6.70 -12.80 3.92
N TYR A 151 7.19 -12.10 2.89
CA TYR A 151 8.55 -12.30 2.37
C TYR A 151 9.63 -11.93 3.39
N VAL A 152 9.46 -10.85 4.14
CA VAL A 152 10.41 -10.45 5.20
C VAL A 152 10.43 -11.51 6.30
N VAL A 153 9.26 -11.89 6.83
CA VAL A 153 9.16 -12.86 7.94
C VAL A 153 9.69 -14.23 7.53
N ALA A 154 9.39 -14.70 6.31
CA ALA A 154 9.87 -15.99 5.83
C ALA A 154 11.40 -16.08 5.68
N ARG A 155 12.10 -14.94 5.67
CA ARG A 155 13.57 -14.87 5.63
C ARG A 155 14.22 -14.81 7.01
N ILE A 156 13.53 -14.31 8.04
CA ILE A 156 14.08 -14.16 9.40
C ILE A 156 14.44 -15.53 10.04
N GLY A 157 13.90 -16.64 9.53
CA GLY A 157 14.16 -18.00 10.03
C GLY A 157 15.08 -18.88 9.17
N ARG A 158 15.76 -18.34 8.14
CA ARG A 158 16.75 -19.07 7.33
C ARG A 158 18.13 -18.47 7.52
#